data_AF-A0A946Y680-F1
#
_entry.id   AF-A0A946Y680-F1
#
_cell.length_a   1.000
_cell.length_b   1.000
_cell.length_c   1.000
_cell.angle_alpha   90.00
_cell.angle_beta   90.00
_cell.angle_gamma   90.00
#
_symmetry.space_group_name_H-M   'P 1'
#
loop_
_entity.id
_entity.type
_entity.pdbx_description
1 polymer ?
#
loop_
_entity_poly.entity_id
_entity_poly.type
_entity_poly.pdbx_seq_one_letter_code
_entity_poly.pdbx_strand_id
1 'polypeptide(L)' 'VNTTDKIVCSELAYVSYPSIDWPTERTLGRHSISPDNVAQLAWNNVPLQLVMLYHDGELVEESRQLDLLRELMTQ' A
#
# COMPACT_ATOMS: atom_id res chain seq x y z
N VAL A 1 -0.10 0.95 19.57
CA VAL A 1 0.87 1.99 19.99
C VAL A 1 0.53 3.25 19.22
N ASN A 2 0.03 4.29 19.91
CA ASN A 2 -0.30 5.60 19.34
C ASN A 2 0.65 6.63 19.98
N THR A 3 1.70 7.02 19.27
CA THR A 3 2.57 8.12 19.69
C THR A 3 3.15 8.79 18.45
N THR A 4 2.99 10.11 18.39
CA THR A 4 3.16 11.00 17.23
C THR A 4 4.61 11.18 16.73
N ASP A 5 5.56 10.34 17.14
CA ASP A 5 7.01 10.49 16.82
C ASP A 5 7.55 9.40 15.89
N LYS A 6 6.69 8.68 15.17
CA LYS A 6 7.11 7.63 14.24
C LYS A 6 6.39 7.81 12.91
N ILE A 7 7.15 8.19 11.88
CA ILE A 7 6.71 8.01 10.50
C ILE A 7 6.52 6.51 10.31
N VAL A 8 5.29 6.07 10.06
CA VAL A 8 5.03 4.67 9.68
C VAL A 8 5.42 4.45 8.22
N CYS A 9 5.70 3.20 7.84
CA CYS A 9 6.26 2.88 6.51
C CYS A 9 5.42 3.45 5.34
N SER A 10 4.10 3.51 5.50
CA SER A 10 3.17 4.08 4.52
C SER A 10 3.21 5.62 4.48
N GLU A 11 3.41 6.30 5.61
CA GLU A 11 3.55 7.76 5.65
C GLU A 11 4.83 8.23 4.94
N LEU A 12 5.92 7.46 5.03
CA LEU A 12 7.16 7.76 4.30
C LEU A 12 6.91 7.76 2.79
N ALA A 13 6.17 6.78 2.27
CA ALA A 13 5.83 6.72 0.86
C ALA A 13 4.97 7.92 0.44
N TYR A 14 3.94 8.26 1.23
CA TYR A 14 3.09 9.42 0.98
C TYR A 14 3.85 10.74 0.87
N VAL A 15 4.76 10.99 1.82
CA VAL A 15 5.57 12.23 1.84
C VAL A 15 6.61 12.25 0.70
N SER A 16 7.16 11.08 0.34
CA SER A 16 8.23 11.00 -0.68
C SER A 16 7.74 11.13 -2.11
N TYR A 17 6.47 10.79 -2.39
CA TYR A 17 5.88 10.84 -3.73
C TYR A 17 4.60 11.69 -3.75
N PRO A 18 4.73 13.04 -3.63
CA PRO A 18 3.57 13.95 -3.54
C PRO A 18 2.76 14.06 -4.84
N SER A 19 3.28 13.57 -5.96
CA SER A 19 2.60 13.58 -7.27
C SER A 19 1.67 12.39 -7.49
N ILE A 20 1.71 11.38 -6.61
CA ILE A 20 0.79 10.24 -6.66
C ILE A 20 -0.50 10.64 -5.94
N ASP A 21 -1.64 10.39 -6.57
CA ASP A 21 -2.95 10.58 -5.94
C ASP A 21 -3.24 9.40 -5.01
N TRP A 22 -2.76 9.50 -3.78
CA TRP A 22 -2.87 8.43 -2.78
C TRP A 22 -4.32 8.29 -2.30
N PRO A 23 -4.88 7.07 -2.23
CA PRO A 23 -6.22 6.84 -1.68
C PRO A 23 -6.20 6.94 -0.15
N THR A 24 -5.97 8.13 0.38
CA THR A 24 -5.92 8.38 1.83
C THR A 24 -7.32 8.47 2.42
N GLU A 25 -7.53 7.90 3.61
CA GLU A 25 -8.76 8.12 4.37
C GLU A 25 -8.65 9.43 5.17
N ARG A 26 -9.71 10.25 5.13
CA ARG A 26 -9.74 11.55 5.82
C ARG A 26 -10.44 11.38 7.18
N THR A 27 -9.68 11.05 8.21
CA THR A 27 -10.20 11.06 9.59
C THR A 27 -9.74 12.35 10.28
N LEU A 28 -10.68 13.27 10.55
CA LEU A 28 -10.48 14.44 11.42
C LEU A 28 -9.21 15.28 11.13
N GLY A 29 -8.98 15.62 9.85
CA GLY A 29 -7.91 16.56 9.46
C GLY A 29 -6.49 15.99 9.41
N ARG A 30 -6.32 14.68 9.63
CA ARG A 30 -5.06 13.96 9.35
C ARG A 30 -5.26 13.02 8.17
N HIS A 31 -4.31 13.02 7.24
CA HIS A 31 -4.24 12.01 6.19
C HIS A 31 -3.68 10.73 6.81
N SER A 32 -4.51 9.70 6.89
CA SER A 32 -4.08 8.35 7.27
C SER A 32 -3.84 7.56 5.98
N ILE A 33 -2.62 7.06 5.80
CA ILE A 33 -2.26 6.14 4.73
C ILE A 33 -1.85 4.80 5.33
N SER A 34 -2.46 3.72 4.88
CA SER A 34 -2.12 2.34 5.28
C SER A 34 -1.26 1.64 4.20
N PRO A 35 -0.58 0.53 4.54
CA PRO A 35 0.04 -0.33 3.54
C PRO A 35 -0.94 -0.80 2.45
N ASP A 36 -2.21 -1.03 2.80
CA ASP A 36 -3.25 -1.45 1.87
C ASP A 36 -3.57 -0.35 0.85
N ASN A 37 -3.58 0.93 1.27
CA ASN A 37 -3.73 2.05 0.35
C ASN A 37 -2.59 2.11 -0.69
N VAL A 38 -1.36 1.74 -0.29
CA VAL A 38 -0.22 1.63 -1.21
C VAL A 38 -0.41 0.42 -2.15
N ALA A 39 -0.86 -0.72 -1.63
CA ALA A 39 -1.08 -1.95 -2.40
C ALA A 39 -2.17 -1.79 -3.49
N GLN A 40 -3.22 -0.99 -3.24
CA GLN A 40 -4.25 -0.70 -4.25
C GLN A 40 -3.65 -0.08 -5.51
N LEU A 41 -2.69 0.84 -5.36
CA LEU A 41 -2.04 1.53 -6.47
C LEU A 41 -1.12 0.63 -7.31
N ALA A 42 -0.80 -0.58 -6.84
CA ALA A 42 0.01 -1.55 -7.57
C ALA A 42 -0.81 -2.43 -8.53
N TRP A 43 -2.14 -2.47 -8.39
CA TRP A 43 -2.99 -3.31 -9.24
C TRP A 43 -4.17 -2.56 -9.88
N ASN A 44 -4.65 -1.50 -9.24
CA ASN A 44 -5.80 -0.71 -9.67
C ASN A 44 -5.40 0.78 -9.78
N ASN A 45 -5.41 1.32 -11.00
CA ASN A 45 -5.17 2.74 -11.29
C ASN A 45 -3.71 3.22 -11.13
N VAL A 46 -2.80 2.56 -11.84
CA VAL A 46 -1.37 2.45 -11.53
C VAL A 46 -0.51 3.67 -11.86
N PRO A 47 0.25 4.17 -10.86
CA PRO A 47 1.64 4.60 -11.06
C PRO A 47 2.68 3.63 -10.45
N LEU A 48 2.29 2.60 -9.69
CA LEU A 48 3.22 1.69 -8.98
C LEU A 48 3.24 0.27 -9.55
N GLN A 49 4.42 -0.34 -9.70
CA GLN A 49 4.53 -1.73 -10.12
C GLN A 49 4.76 -2.66 -8.92
N LEU A 50 4.05 -3.80 -8.88
CA LEU A 50 4.38 -4.88 -7.95
C LEU A 50 5.72 -5.52 -8.34
N VAL A 51 6.70 -5.47 -7.43
CA VAL A 51 8.04 -6.05 -7.66
C VAL A 51 8.18 -7.42 -7.01
N MET A 52 7.65 -7.59 -5.79
CA MET A 52 7.67 -8.86 -5.06
C MET A 52 6.47 -8.92 -4.12
N LEU A 53 5.89 -10.12 -3.95
CA LEU A 53 4.85 -10.39 -2.97
C LEU A 53 5.23 -11.60 -2.12
N TYR A 54 5.17 -11.43 -0.81
CA TYR A 54 5.27 -12.52 0.16
C TYR A 54 3.91 -12.72 0.83
N HIS A 55 3.50 -13.98 0.99
CA HIS A 55 2.28 -14.34 1.69
C HIS A 55 2.58 -15.52 2.62
N ASP A 56 2.12 -15.45 3.87
CA ASP A 56 2.40 -16.45 4.92
C ASP A 56 3.89 -16.80 5.11
N GLY A 57 4.78 -15.82 4.84
CA GLY A 57 6.23 -15.99 4.97
C GLY A 57 6.93 -16.61 3.76
N GLU A 58 6.20 -16.96 2.70
CA GLU A 58 6.75 -17.52 1.47
C GLU A 58 6.68 -16.52 0.30
N LEU A 59 7.70 -16.55 -0.56
CA LEU A 59 7.69 -15.77 -1.81
C LEU A 59 6.65 -16.37 -2.74
N VAL A 60 5.71 -15.54 -3.18
CA VAL A 60 4.67 -15.95 -4.14
C VAL A 60 5.28 -16.05 -5.53
N GLU A 61 4.92 -17.10 -6.26
CA GLU A 61 5.37 -17.30 -7.65
C GLU A 61 4.99 -16.09 -8.53
N GLU A 62 5.93 -15.60 -9.33
CA GLU A 62 5.80 -14.36 -10.11
C GLU A 62 4.51 -14.30 -10.94
N SER A 63 4.13 -15.40 -11.59
CA SER A 63 2.91 -15.47 -12.41
C SER A 63 1.62 -15.29 -11.61
N ARG A 64 1.66 -15.59 -10.29
CA ARG A 64 0.51 -15.54 -9.38
C ARG A 64 0.49 -14.30 -8.49
N GLN A 65 1.57 -13.50 -8.45
CA GLN A 65 1.68 -12.38 -7.52
C GLN A 65 0.58 -11.34 -7.68
N LEU A 66 0.30 -10.91 -8.91
CA LEU A 66 -0.72 -9.90 -9.18
C LEU A 66 -2.13 -10.42 -8.89
N ASP A 67 -2.42 -11.67 -9.24
CA ASP A 67 -3.74 -12.26 -9.03
C ASP A 67 -4.01 -12.45 -7.54
N LEU A 68 -3.04 -12.96 -6.78
CA LEU A 68 -3.17 -13.08 -5.33
C LEU A 68 -3.31 -11.72 -4.66
N LEU A 69 -2.53 -10.71 -5.08
CA LEU A 69 -2.68 -9.35 -4.57
C LEU A 69 -4.11 -8.85 -4.79
N ARG A 70 -4.67 -9.04 -5.99
CA ARG A 70 -6.05 -8.64 -6.30
C ARG A 70 -7.08 -9.33 -5.41
N GLU A 71 -6.94 -10.64 -5.22
CA GLU A 71 -7.81 -11.42 -4.34
C GLU A 71 -7.79 -10.89 -2.91
N LEU A 72 -6.61 -10.63 -2.35
CA LEU A 72 -6.46 -10.12 -0.98
C LEU A 72 -7.04 -8.71 -0.81
N MET A 73 -6.96 -7.88 -1.84
CA MET A 73 -7.41 -6.49 -1.79
C MET A 73 -8.92 -6.32 -2.06
N THR A 74 -9.63 -7.39 -2.43
CA THR A 74 -11.07 -7.38 -2.73
C THR A 74 -11.92 -8.13 -1.70
N GLN A 75 -11.30 -8.70 -0.67
CA GLN A 75 -11.97 -9.27 0.52
C GLN A 75 -12.41 -8.16 1.48
#